data_AF-A0A7Y8S3A0-F1
#
_entry.id   AF-A0A7Y8S3A0-F1
#
_cell.length_a   1.000
_cell.length_b   1.000
_cell.length_c   1.000
_cell.angle_alpha   90.00
_cell.angle_beta   90.00
_cell.angle_gamma   90.00
#
_symmetry.space_group_name_H-M   'P 1'
#
loop_
_entity.id
_entity.type
_entity.pdbx_description
1 polymer ?
#
loop_
_entity_poly.entity_id
_entity_poly.type
_entity_poly.pdbx_seq_one_letter_code
_entity_poly.pdbx_strand_id
1 'polypeptide(L)'
;MKKQELEELIDELNAISSWIQAYGSYLQAIGQTKYLSKEEKDKKEGIELQNSGNMIQAIANSIQAALAEIQGKIAKDKKGVNLEALGPLIQSIGNVIEVVAEND
;
A
#
# COMPACT_ATOMS: atom_id res chain seq x y z
N MET A 1 -11.68 12.19 19.78
CA MET A 1 -11.06 12.80 18.59
C MET A 1 -12.05 13.76 17.98
N LYS A 2 -11.66 15.01 17.76
CA LYS A 2 -12.48 16.00 17.03
C LYS A 2 -12.47 15.65 15.54
N LYS A 3 -13.52 16.03 14.80
CA LYS A 3 -13.63 15.76 13.35
C LYS A 3 -12.38 16.17 12.57
N GLN A 4 -11.81 17.32 12.89
CA GLN A 4 -10.62 17.85 12.25
C GLN A 4 -9.37 16.99 12.49
N GLU A 5 -9.16 16.50 13.72
CA GLU A 5 -8.05 15.60 14.06
C GLU A 5 -8.13 14.28 13.25
N LEU A 6 -9.36 13.83 12.94
CA LEU A 6 -9.58 12.63 12.13
C LEU A 6 -9.34 12.88 10.64
N GLU A 7 -9.69 14.06 10.13
CA GLU A 7 -9.39 14.45 8.74
C GLU A 7 -7.88 14.59 8.53
N GLU A 8 -7.16 15.21 9.46
CA GLU A 8 -5.69 15.31 9.42
C GLU A 8 -5.02 13.92 9.43
N LEU A 9 -5.48 12.99 10.28
CA LEU A 9 -4.99 11.61 10.30
C LEU A 9 -5.21 10.88 8.96
N ILE A 10 -6.37 11.09 8.31
CA ILE A 10 -6.67 10.48 7.02
C ILE A 10 -5.72 10.99 5.95
N ASP A 11 -5.44 12.29 5.94
CA ASP A 11 -4.51 12.89 4.99
C ASP A 11 -3.08 12.37 5.18
N GLU A 12 -2.62 12.21 6.42
CA GLU A 12 -1.33 11.58 6.74
C GLU A 12 -1.26 10.13 6.24
N LEU A 13 -2.32 9.33 6.49
CA LEU A 13 -2.37 7.94 6.03
C LEU A 13 -2.46 7.83 4.51
N ASN A 14 -3.11 8.77 3.82
CA ASN A 14 -3.11 8.85 2.36
C ASN A 14 -1.71 9.17 1.82
N ALA A 15 -0.97 10.06 2.48
CA ALA A 15 0.41 10.36 2.10
C ALA A 15 1.32 9.14 2.25
N ILE A 16 1.21 8.41 3.37
CA ILE A 16 1.95 7.16 3.60
C ILE A 16 1.60 6.13 2.52
N SER A 17 0.31 5.96 2.21
CA SER A 17 -0.15 5.03 1.17
C SER A 17 0.43 5.36 -0.20
N SER A 18 0.51 6.65 -0.54
CA SER A 18 1.13 7.10 -1.79
C SER A 18 2.62 6.76 -1.86
N TRP A 19 3.35 6.90 -0.76
CA TRP A 19 4.76 6.48 -0.69
C TRP A 19 4.93 4.97 -0.84
N ILE A 20 4.06 4.17 -0.23
CA ILE A 20 4.05 2.71 -0.40
C ILE A 20 3.80 2.36 -1.88
N GLN A 21 2.82 3.00 -2.52
CA GLN A 21 2.52 2.80 -3.94
C GLN A 21 3.69 3.18 -4.85
N ALA A 22 4.37 4.29 -4.55
CA ALA A 22 5.56 4.73 -5.27
C ALA A 22 6.70 3.71 -5.16
N TYR A 23 6.92 3.14 -3.97
CA TYR A 23 7.91 2.09 -3.78
C TYR A 23 7.58 0.82 -4.58
N GLY A 24 6.31 0.39 -4.58
CA GLY A 24 5.88 -0.72 -5.43
C GLY A 24 6.10 -0.44 -6.92
N SER A 25 5.90 0.81 -7.38
CA SER A 25 6.19 1.23 -8.77
C SER A 25 7.68 1.19 -9.09
N TYR A 26 8.52 1.59 -8.13
CA TYR A 26 9.98 1.52 -8.25
C TYR A 26 10.47 0.07 -8.43
N LEU A 27 9.97 -0.88 -7.64
CA LEU A 27 10.30 -2.30 -7.81
C LEU A 27 9.86 -2.84 -9.18
N GLN A 28 8.67 -2.45 -9.66
CA GLN A 28 8.24 -2.82 -11.01
C GLN A 28 9.16 -2.27 -12.09
N ALA A 29 9.64 -1.03 -11.97
CA ALA A 29 10.56 -0.45 -12.94
C ALA A 29 11.91 -1.20 -12.99
N ILE A 30 12.45 -1.59 -11.83
CA ILE A 30 13.63 -2.46 -11.77
C ILE A 30 13.33 -3.82 -12.40
N GLY A 31 12.21 -4.44 -12.04
CA GLY A 31 11.82 -5.75 -12.53
C GLY A 31 11.62 -5.76 -14.05
N GLN A 32 11.02 -4.72 -14.62
CA GLN A 32 10.91 -4.53 -16.08
C GLN A 32 12.28 -4.39 -16.74
N THR A 33 13.20 -3.66 -16.13
CA THR A 33 14.58 -3.52 -16.64
C THR A 33 15.29 -4.87 -16.68
N LYS A 34 15.18 -5.68 -15.62
CA LYS A 34 15.76 -7.03 -15.55
C LYS A 34 15.09 -8.02 -16.50
N TYR A 35 13.78 -7.91 -16.72
CA TYR A 35 13.05 -8.76 -17.67
C TYR A 35 13.54 -8.61 -19.13
N LEU A 36 14.15 -7.48 -19.48
CA LEU A 36 14.76 -7.26 -20.79
C LEU A 36 16.15 -7.90 -20.94
N SER A 37 16.71 -8.47 -19.87
CA SER A 37 17.99 -9.19 -19.92
C SER A 37 17.90 -10.42 -20.83
N LYS A 38 19.05 -10.79 -21.42
CA LYS A 38 19.18 -12.05 -22.16
C LYS A 38 19.36 -13.25 -21.23
N GLU A 39 19.77 -13.01 -19.98
CA GLU A 39 19.97 -14.06 -19.00
C GLU A 39 18.63 -14.49 -18.38
N GLU A 40 18.35 -15.79 -18.41
CA GLU A 40 17.08 -16.33 -17.88
C GLU A 40 16.95 -16.11 -16.37
N LYS A 41 18.08 -16.09 -15.65
CA LYS A 41 18.12 -15.78 -14.22
C LYS A 41 17.61 -14.36 -13.94
N ASP A 42 18.11 -13.38 -14.68
CA ASP A 42 17.69 -11.98 -14.55
C ASP A 42 16.22 -11.80 -14.90
N LYS A 43 15.71 -12.51 -15.92
CA LYS A 43 14.29 -12.46 -16.25
C LYS A 43 13.41 -12.95 -15.12
N LYS A 44 13.80 -14.07 -14.49
CA LYS A 44 13.09 -14.64 -13.36
C LYS A 44 13.06 -13.67 -12.19
N GLU A 45 14.20 -13.11 -11.82
CA GLU A 45 14.30 -12.08 -10.78
C GLU A 45 13.46 -10.84 -11.14
N GLY A 46 13.45 -10.45 -12.42
CA GLY A 46 12.63 -9.34 -12.91
C GLY A 46 11.13 -9.58 -12.79
N ILE A 47 10.66 -10.82 -12.96
CA ILE A 47 9.26 -11.21 -12.74
C ILE A 47 8.95 -11.17 -11.23
N GLU A 48 9.84 -11.68 -10.39
CA GLU A 48 9.69 -11.68 -8.93
C GLU A 48 9.55 -10.24 -8.39
N LEU A 49 10.43 -9.32 -8.81
CA LEU A 49 10.34 -7.90 -8.44
C LEU A 49 9.06 -7.22 -8.93
N GLN A 50 8.58 -7.56 -10.13
CA GLN A 50 7.31 -7.04 -10.63
C GLN A 50 6.13 -7.53 -9.79
N ASN A 51 6.14 -8.80 -9.36
CA ASN A 51 5.11 -9.35 -8.49
C ASN A 51 5.13 -8.71 -7.10
N SER A 52 6.30 -8.53 -6.50
CA SER A 52 6.49 -7.79 -5.24
C SER A 52 5.97 -6.36 -5.34
N GLY A 53 6.31 -5.66 -6.44
CA GLY A 53 5.82 -4.31 -6.69
C GLY A 53 4.30 -4.23 -6.85
N ASN A 54 3.67 -5.20 -7.53
CA ASN A 54 2.22 -5.30 -7.65
C ASN A 54 1.54 -5.54 -6.29
N MET A 55 2.11 -6.41 -5.45
CA MET A 55 1.59 -6.70 -4.11
C MET A 55 1.62 -5.46 -3.22
N ILE A 56 2.74 -4.72 -3.22
CA ILE A 56 2.90 -3.48 -2.46
C ILE A 56 1.90 -2.40 -2.93
N GLN A 57 1.66 -2.28 -4.25
CA GLN A 57 0.65 -1.35 -4.75
C GLN A 57 -0.78 -1.76 -4.40
N ALA A 58 -1.09 -3.07 -4.42
CA ALA A 58 -2.41 -3.57 -4.02
C ALA A 58 -2.73 -3.24 -2.56
N ILE A 59 -1.71 -3.29 -1.70
CA ILE A 59 -1.80 -2.80 -0.32
C ILE A 59 -2.14 -1.32 -0.26
N ALA A 60 -1.36 -0.47 -0.95
CA ALA A 60 -1.60 0.96 -0.93
C ALA A 60 -3.01 1.32 -1.40
N ASN A 61 -3.50 0.64 -2.45
CA ASN A 61 -4.86 0.80 -2.96
C ASN A 61 -5.90 0.37 -1.93
N SER A 62 -5.64 -0.69 -1.17
CA SER A 62 -6.55 -1.17 -0.12
C SER A 62 -6.65 -0.19 1.05
N ILE A 63 -5.54 0.45 1.44
CA ILE A 63 -5.53 1.52 2.46
C ILE A 63 -6.36 2.70 1.96
N GLN A 64 -6.08 3.19 0.75
CA GLN A 64 -6.77 4.34 0.17
C GLN A 64 -8.28 4.08 0.05
N ALA A 65 -8.69 2.86 -0.31
CA ALA A 65 -10.10 2.47 -0.35
C ALA A 65 -10.76 2.51 1.05
N ALA A 66 -10.09 1.98 2.07
CA ALA A 66 -10.59 2.02 3.45
C ALA A 66 -10.69 3.46 3.98
N LEU A 67 -9.67 4.30 3.71
CA LEU A 67 -9.66 5.70 4.08
C LEU A 67 -10.77 6.49 3.37
N ALA A 68 -11.00 6.24 2.08
CA ALA A 68 -12.08 6.87 1.32
C ALA A 68 -13.47 6.50 1.88
N GLU A 69 -13.68 5.26 2.31
CA GLU A 69 -14.91 4.85 2.97
C GLU A 69 -15.12 5.60 4.30
N ILE A 70 -14.06 5.71 5.11
CA ILE A 70 -14.07 6.44 6.37
C ILE A 70 -14.39 7.92 6.14
N GLN A 71 -13.69 8.57 5.21
CA GLN A 71 -13.89 9.97 4.86
C GLN A 71 -15.32 10.22 4.36
N GLY A 72 -15.88 9.31 3.56
CA GLY A 72 -17.27 9.36 3.12
C GLY A 72 -18.29 9.22 4.25
N LYS A 73 -17.99 8.45 5.31
CA LYS A 73 -18.84 8.34 6.51
C LYS A 73 -18.79 9.61 7.36
N ILE A 74 -17.60 10.21 7.51
CA ILE A 74 -17.39 11.49 8.20
C ILE A 74 -18.15 12.62 7.51
N ALA A 75 -18.04 12.72 6.18
CA ALA A 75 -18.71 13.74 5.38
C ALA A 75 -20.24 13.69 5.52
N LYS A 76 -20.80 12.50 5.78
CA LYS A 76 -22.24 12.28 5.96
C LYS A 76 -22.70 12.36 7.42
N ASP A 77 -21.83 12.76 8.35
CA ASP A 77 -22.07 12.80 9.81
C ASP A 77 -22.69 11.50 10.37
N LYS A 78 -22.32 10.36 9.77
CA LYS A 78 -22.82 9.06 10.23
C LYS A 78 -22.06 8.63 11.48
N LYS A 79 -22.74 8.51 12.62
CA LYS A 79 -22.18 7.90 13.83
C LYS A 79 -21.70 6.48 13.53
N GLY A 80 -20.46 6.15 13.95
CA GLY A 80 -19.89 4.80 13.84
C GLY A 80 -18.81 4.64 12.77
N VAL A 81 -17.90 5.60 12.63
CA VAL A 81 -16.64 5.34 11.90
C VAL A 81 -15.84 4.31 12.71
N ASN A 82 -15.84 3.05 12.25
CA ASN A 82 -15.09 1.98 12.92
C ASN A 82 -13.61 2.08 12.53
N LEU A 83 -12.87 2.89 13.28
CA LEU A 83 -11.41 3.05 13.16
C LEU A 83 -10.66 1.82 13.71
N GLU A 84 -11.32 0.90 14.41
CA GLU A 84 -10.70 -0.32 14.92
C GLU A 84 -10.25 -1.25 13.78
N ALA A 85 -10.79 -1.08 12.56
CA ALA A 85 -10.33 -1.80 11.37
C ALA A 85 -9.02 -1.23 10.77
N LEU A 86 -8.64 0.01 11.10
CA LEU A 86 -7.40 0.62 10.60
C LEU A 86 -6.15 -0.02 11.23
N GLY A 87 -6.19 -0.34 12.52
CA GLY A 87 -5.06 -0.97 13.21
C GLY A 87 -4.67 -2.32 12.60
N PRO A 88 -5.61 -3.27 12.47
CA PRO A 88 -5.39 -4.56 11.80
C PRO A 88 -5.02 -4.42 10.33
N LEU A 89 -5.57 -3.43 9.61
CA LEU A 89 -5.18 -3.13 8.23
C LEU A 89 -3.70 -2.72 8.17
N ILE A 90 -3.28 -1.75 8.98
CA ILE A 90 -1.88 -1.31 9.07
C ILE A 90 -0.96 -2.46 9.46
N GLN A 91 -1.37 -3.32 10.40
CA GLN A 91 -0.60 -4.52 10.77
C GLN A 91 -0.47 -5.52 9.62
N SER A 92 -1.55 -5.80 8.89
CA SER A 92 -1.48 -6.75 7.76
C SER A 92 -0.55 -6.23 6.66
N ILE A 93 -0.48 -4.90 6.50
CA ILE A 93 0.42 -4.23 5.56
C ILE A 93 1.87 -4.37 6.00
N GLY A 94 2.16 -4.12 7.28
CA GLY A 94 3.49 -4.34 7.85
C GLY A 94 3.97 -5.78 7.59
N ASN A 95 3.10 -6.76 7.86
CA ASN A 95 3.42 -8.17 7.66
C ASN A 95 3.70 -8.52 6.19
N VAL A 96 2.97 -7.93 5.24
CA VAL A 96 3.24 -8.18 3.82
C VAL A 96 4.54 -7.51 3.38
N ILE A 97 4.83 -6.30 3.84
CA ILE A 97 6.09 -5.63 3.54
C ILE A 97 7.26 -6.46 4.07
N GLU A 98 7.13 -7.00 5.28
CA GLU A 98 8.12 -7.90 5.88
C GLU A 98 8.31 -9.16 5.02
N VAL A 99 7.23 -9.83 4.61
CA VAL A 99 7.32 -11.00 3.72
C VAL A 99 7.97 -10.66 2.38
N VAL A 100 7.66 -9.50 1.78
CA VAL A 100 8.31 -9.08 0.53
C VAL A 100 9.79 -8.81 0.76
N ALA A 101 10.17 -8.19 1.88
CA ALA A 101 11.56 -7.90 2.22
C ALA A 101 12.38 -9.14 2.63
N GLU A 102 11.75 -10.16 3.21
CA GLU A 102 12.39 -11.43 3.56
C GLU A 102 12.67 -12.34 2.36
N ASN A 103 12.02 -12.07 1.21
CA ASN A 103 12.16 -12.85 -0.02
C ASN A 103 13.08 -12.19 -1.08
N ASP A 104 13.72 -11.05 -0.77
CA ASP A 104 14.84 -10.45 -1.52
C ASP A 104 16.20 -10.98 -0.98
#